data_AF-A0A239P8T9-F1
#
_entry.id   AF-A0A239P8T9-F1
#
_cell.length_a   1.000
_cell.length_b   1.000
_cell.length_c   1.000
_cell.angle_alpha   90.00
_cell.angle_beta   90.00
_cell.angle_gamma   90.00
#
_symmetry.space_group_name_H-M   'P 1'
#
loop_
_entity.id
_entity.type
_entity.pdbx_description
1 polymer ?
#
loop_
_entity_poly.entity_id
_entity_poly.type
_entity_poly.pdbx_seq_one_letter_code
_entity_poly.pdbx_strand_id
1 'polypeptide(L)'
;MKDTTVPGLDIETRRGFIVLSLPAQISWQNYAGVREGVSRALSMAAGSMAAGSAAAGSVAAGGRAHGRRRTGVVVDFGDTVLLDAAGLVLLARAETRAQLLGCPLRAVVPALSAHVRRALHLTGLARLVPVFPDVASATGAPVPPAPAGRADTAHVLDAIRALHPGDAGLAPTPPAPSELMITTTEAGDGDHTVVHLSGVLDEVTVPRLGETLTTLVEGNLRHLMVRMHERLGIRCDPLPILLGIRWRVAAEGGCLALPALPARLREIIDREGLGSVFTGCRSIEDRLLGGAEPA
;
A
#
# COMPACT_ATOMS: atom_id res chain seq x y z
N MET A 1 -3.07 -19.55 13.48
CA MET A 1 -3.81 -18.75 12.49
C MET A 1 -4.49 -17.62 13.26
N LYS A 2 -4.06 -16.36 13.11
CA LYS A 2 -4.79 -15.23 13.67
C LYS A 2 -6.07 -15.03 12.88
N ASP A 3 -7.17 -14.81 13.58
CA ASP A 3 -8.47 -14.52 12.98
C ASP A 3 -8.36 -13.20 12.20
N THR A 4 -8.33 -13.29 10.86
CA THR A 4 -8.22 -12.12 9.96
C THR A 4 -9.58 -11.58 9.53
N THR A 5 -10.65 -12.02 10.21
CA THR A 5 -12.00 -11.52 10.00
C THR A 5 -12.05 -10.03 10.35
N VAL A 6 -12.18 -9.18 9.34
CA VAL A 6 -12.41 -7.76 9.52
C VAL A 6 -13.92 -7.53 9.55
N PRO A 7 -14.48 -7.02 10.66
CA PRO A 7 -15.90 -6.69 10.72
C PRO A 7 -16.28 -5.71 9.60
N GLY A 8 -17.35 -6.03 8.85
CA GLY A 8 -17.81 -5.22 7.72
C GLY A 8 -17.05 -5.42 6.41
N LEU A 9 -16.05 -6.30 6.36
CA LEU A 9 -15.46 -6.76 5.11
C LEU A 9 -16.25 -7.99 4.63
N ASP A 10 -16.88 -7.90 3.46
CA ASP A 10 -17.64 -9.00 2.87
C ASP A 10 -17.16 -9.32 1.44
N ILE A 11 -17.22 -10.60 1.06
CA ILE A 11 -16.83 -11.09 -0.26
C ILE A 11 -17.97 -11.91 -0.83
N GLU A 12 -18.57 -11.43 -1.91
CA GLU A 12 -19.64 -12.13 -2.63
C GLU A 12 -19.34 -12.21 -4.13
N THR A 13 -20.08 -13.06 -4.85
CA THR A 13 -19.98 -13.13 -6.32
C THR A 13 -21.26 -12.59 -6.95
N ARG A 14 -21.14 -11.56 -7.79
CA ARG A 14 -22.27 -10.98 -8.53
C ARG A 14 -21.98 -10.87 -10.01
N ARG A 15 -22.82 -11.50 -10.83
CA ARG A 15 -22.73 -11.49 -12.32
C ARG A 15 -21.33 -11.88 -12.86
N GLY A 16 -20.60 -12.73 -12.13
CA GLY A 16 -19.24 -13.17 -12.49
C GLY A 16 -18.11 -12.27 -11.96
N PHE A 17 -18.42 -11.19 -11.25
CA PHE A 17 -17.43 -10.41 -10.51
C PHE A 17 -17.38 -10.86 -9.05
N ILE A 18 -16.18 -10.85 -8.48
CA ILE A 18 -16.01 -10.91 -7.04
C ILE A 18 -16.18 -9.48 -6.52
N VAL A 19 -17.21 -9.26 -5.69
CA VAL A 19 -17.47 -7.97 -5.05
C VAL A 19 -16.91 -8.02 -3.64
N LEU A 20 -16.04 -7.08 -3.32
CA LEU A 20 -15.46 -6.88 -2.00
C LEU A 20 -16.07 -5.61 -1.39
N SER A 21 -17.00 -5.77 -0.47
CA SER A 21 -17.54 -4.65 0.30
C SER A 21 -16.60 -4.31 1.44
N LEU A 22 -16.13 -3.07 1.46
CA LEU A 22 -15.16 -2.59 2.44
C LEU A 22 -15.84 -2.13 3.73
N PRO A 23 -15.14 -2.25 4.89
CA PRO A 23 -15.66 -1.74 6.15
C PRO A 23 -15.79 -0.22 6.11
N ALA A 24 -16.69 0.32 6.96
CA ALA A 24 -16.97 1.75 7.07
C ALA A 24 -15.73 2.64 7.32
N GLN A 25 -14.66 2.07 7.87
CA GLN A 25 -13.37 2.73 8.03
C GLN A 25 -12.26 1.78 7.60
N ILE A 26 -11.38 2.24 6.72
CA ILE A 26 -10.12 1.57 6.41
C ILE A 26 -9.03 2.32 7.18
N SER A 27 -8.30 1.61 8.04
CA SER A 27 -7.21 2.16 8.85
C SER A 27 -6.12 1.11 9.06
N TRP A 28 -5.02 1.50 9.72
CA TRP A 28 -3.94 0.58 10.05
C TRP A 28 -4.38 -0.65 10.86
N GLN A 29 -5.45 -0.54 11.68
CA GLN A 29 -5.92 -1.61 12.55
C GLN A 29 -6.51 -2.79 11.76
N ASN A 30 -7.16 -2.51 10.64
CA ASN A 30 -7.81 -3.52 9.81
C ASN A 30 -7.17 -3.69 8.42
N TYR A 31 -6.16 -2.88 8.09
CA TYR A 31 -5.46 -2.92 6.80
C TYR A 31 -4.98 -4.31 6.39
N ALA A 32 -4.40 -5.08 7.33
CA ALA A 32 -3.87 -6.42 7.02
C ALA A 32 -4.99 -7.37 6.55
N GLY A 33 -6.14 -7.35 7.21
CA GLY A 33 -7.29 -8.18 6.84
C GLY A 33 -7.99 -7.68 5.57
N VAL A 34 -8.10 -6.36 5.38
CA VAL A 34 -8.64 -5.79 4.13
C VAL A 34 -7.74 -6.15 2.94
N ARG A 35 -6.43 -6.01 3.08
CA ARG A 35 -5.45 -6.41 2.05
C ARG A 35 -5.54 -7.90 1.71
N GLU A 36 -5.67 -8.75 2.72
CA GLU A 36 -5.85 -10.18 2.52
C GLU A 36 -7.15 -10.48 1.78
N GLY A 37 -8.25 -9.79 2.11
CA GLY A 37 -9.52 -9.87 1.39
C GLY A 37 -9.40 -9.48 -0.08
N VAL A 38 -8.72 -8.35 -0.37
CA VAL A 38 -8.43 -7.91 -1.75
C VAL A 38 -7.60 -8.96 -2.50
N SER A 39 -6.52 -9.45 -1.89
CA SER A 39 -5.64 -10.47 -2.49
C SER A 39 -6.41 -11.75 -2.80
N ARG A 40 -7.26 -12.21 -1.87
CA ARG A 40 -8.12 -13.37 -2.03
C ARG A 40 -9.12 -13.17 -3.18
N ALA A 41 -9.79 -12.03 -3.23
CA ALA A 41 -10.74 -11.70 -4.30
C ALA A 41 -10.07 -11.71 -5.68
N LEU A 42 -8.86 -11.13 -5.79
CA LEU A 42 -8.08 -11.14 -7.04
C LEU A 42 -7.67 -12.56 -7.45
N SER A 43 -7.22 -13.39 -6.51
CA SER A 43 -6.88 -14.80 -6.79
C SER A 43 -8.11 -15.61 -7.23
N MET A 44 -9.27 -15.39 -6.60
CA MET A 44 -10.53 -16.05 -6.99
C MET A 44 -10.95 -15.65 -8.41
N ALA A 45 -10.87 -14.36 -8.74
CA ALA A 45 -11.18 -13.86 -10.07
C ALA A 45 -10.23 -14.44 -11.14
N ALA A 46 -8.93 -14.53 -10.84
CA ALA A 46 -7.93 -15.12 -11.73
C ALA A 46 -8.13 -16.64 -11.93
N GLY A 47 -8.42 -17.38 -10.86
CA GLY A 47 -8.70 -18.82 -10.92
C GLY A 47 -9.94 -19.14 -11.75
N SER A 48 -10.99 -18.31 -11.66
CA SER A 48 -12.20 -18.45 -12.47
C SER A 48 -11.92 -18.26 -13.97
N MET A 49 -11.03 -17.33 -14.33
CA MET A 49 -10.61 -17.13 -15.73
C MET A 49 -9.83 -18.33 -16.29
N ALA A 50 -8.95 -18.93 -15.49
CA ALA A 50 -8.16 -20.09 -15.88
C ALA A 50 -9.06 -21.32 -16.12
N ALA A 51 -10.02 -21.58 -15.23
CA ALA A 51 -10.98 -22.68 -15.36
C ALA A 51 -11.89 -22.52 -16.60
N GLY A 52 -12.35 -21.29 -16.87
CA GLY A 52 -13.13 -20.98 -18.08
C GLY A 52 -12.31 -21.11 -19.39
N SER A 53 -10.98 -21.11 -19.31
CA SER A 53 -10.10 -21.31 -20.47
C SER A 53 -9.84 -22.77 -20.80
N ALA A 54 -9.71 -23.62 -19.79
CA ALA A 54 -9.57 -25.07 -20.00
C ALA A 54 -10.85 -25.69 -20.61
N ALA A 55 -12.04 -25.24 -20.19
CA ALA A 55 -13.31 -25.74 -20.72
C ALA A 55 -13.62 -25.29 -22.16
N ALA A 56 -13.03 -24.17 -22.61
CA ALA A 56 -13.24 -23.64 -23.97
C ALA A 56 -12.39 -24.34 -25.05
N GLY A 57 -11.46 -25.22 -24.66
CA GLY A 57 -10.58 -25.95 -25.57
C GLY A 57 -11.21 -27.16 -26.28
N SER A 58 -12.49 -27.51 -26.01
CA SER A 58 -13.09 -28.75 -26.53
C SER A 58 -14.31 -28.60 -27.44
N VAL A 59 -14.64 -27.40 -27.94
CA VAL A 59 -15.80 -27.25 -28.85
C VAL A 59 -15.42 -26.45 -30.09
N ALA A 60 -15.20 -27.16 -31.19
CA ALA A 60 -15.11 -26.60 -32.53
C ALA A 60 -16.52 -26.35 -33.10
N ALA A 61 -16.59 -25.31 -33.94
CA ALA A 61 -17.65 -24.98 -34.91
C ALA A 61 -18.99 -24.38 -34.41
N GLY A 62 -19.21 -23.12 -34.79
CA GLY A 62 -20.53 -22.62 -35.20
C GLY A 62 -21.48 -22.16 -34.09
N GLY A 63 -21.28 -20.99 -33.51
CA GLY A 63 -22.29 -20.36 -32.66
C GLY A 63 -21.85 -19.02 -32.10
N ARG A 64 -22.70 -18.00 -32.28
CA ARG A 64 -22.53 -16.59 -31.86
C ARG A 64 -21.67 -16.42 -30.61
N ALA A 65 -20.59 -15.65 -30.75
CA ALA A 65 -19.69 -15.21 -29.69
C ALA A 65 -20.46 -14.61 -28.50
N HIS A 66 -20.88 -15.46 -27.57
CA HIS A 66 -21.21 -15.05 -26.21
C HIS A 66 -19.87 -14.69 -25.60
N GLY A 67 -19.53 -13.39 -25.66
CA GLY A 67 -18.28 -12.85 -25.15
C GLY A 67 -18.00 -13.45 -23.77
N ARG A 68 -16.86 -14.16 -23.64
CA ARG A 68 -16.38 -14.68 -22.36
C ARG A 68 -16.49 -13.55 -21.35
N ARG A 69 -17.45 -13.68 -20.42
CA ARG A 69 -17.64 -12.74 -19.32
C ARG A 69 -16.35 -12.79 -18.52
N ARG A 70 -15.46 -11.82 -18.76
CA ARG A 70 -14.23 -11.68 -18.00
C ARG A 70 -14.62 -11.43 -16.56
N THR A 71 -14.24 -12.36 -15.69
CA THR A 71 -14.42 -12.27 -14.25
C THR A 71 -13.41 -11.27 -13.71
N GLY A 72 -13.86 -10.37 -12.84
CA GLY A 72 -13.04 -9.29 -12.28
C GLY A 72 -13.36 -9.04 -10.82
N VAL A 73 -12.72 -8.03 -10.26
CA VAL A 73 -12.95 -7.60 -8.88
C VAL A 73 -13.62 -6.23 -8.86
N VAL A 74 -14.66 -6.10 -8.04
CA VAL A 74 -15.28 -4.82 -7.70
C VAL A 74 -14.97 -4.53 -6.25
N VAL A 75 -14.27 -3.43 -5.98
CA VAL A 75 -14.06 -2.91 -4.63
C VAL A 75 -15.17 -1.92 -4.33
N ASP A 76 -16.06 -2.28 -3.43
CA ASP A 76 -17.19 -1.45 -3.04
C ASP A 76 -16.87 -0.65 -1.78
N PHE A 77 -16.70 0.66 -1.97
CA PHE A 77 -16.50 1.60 -0.87
C PHE A 77 -17.80 1.90 -0.13
N GLY A 78 -18.99 1.56 -0.63
CA GLY A 78 -20.26 1.60 0.13
C GLY A 78 -20.37 2.73 1.18
N ASP A 79 -20.53 2.32 2.44
CA ASP A 79 -20.61 3.17 3.64
C ASP A 79 -19.24 3.61 4.20
N THR A 80 -18.16 3.52 3.40
CA THR A 80 -16.82 3.93 3.83
C THR A 80 -16.80 5.43 4.04
N VAL A 81 -16.74 5.82 5.31
CA VAL A 81 -16.76 7.21 5.78
C VAL A 81 -15.36 7.82 5.73
N LEU A 82 -14.29 7.02 5.73
CA LEU A 82 -12.90 7.50 5.72
C LEU A 82 -12.00 6.67 4.79
N LEU A 83 -11.37 7.35 3.83
CA LEU A 83 -10.32 6.81 2.97
C LEU A 83 -9.05 7.63 3.16
N ASP A 84 -8.10 7.10 3.93
CA ASP A 84 -6.80 7.71 4.18
C ASP A 84 -5.77 7.32 3.09
N ALA A 85 -4.52 7.78 3.26
CA ALA A 85 -3.43 7.43 2.36
C ALA A 85 -3.20 5.91 2.24
N ALA A 86 -3.44 5.14 3.31
CA ALA A 86 -3.30 3.68 3.26
C ALA A 86 -4.37 3.02 2.38
N GLY A 87 -5.60 3.53 2.41
CA GLY A 87 -6.67 3.08 1.50
C GLY A 87 -6.40 3.43 0.03
N LEU A 88 -5.81 4.61 -0.25
CA LEU A 88 -5.41 5.00 -1.61
C LEU A 88 -4.26 4.13 -2.14
N VAL A 89 -3.25 3.86 -1.31
CA VAL A 89 -2.14 2.96 -1.64
C VAL A 89 -2.62 1.52 -1.84
N LEU A 90 -3.57 1.06 -1.02
CA LEU A 90 -4.20 -0.26 -1.18
C LEU A 90 -4.83 -0.38 -2.56
N LEU A 91 -5.63 0.61 -2.97
CA LEU A 91 -6.31 0.61 -4.26
C LEU A 91 -5.31 0.66 -5.43
N ALA A 92 -4.28 1.50 -5.34
CA ALA A 92 -3.21 1.57 -6.35
C ALA A 92 -2.51 0.21 -6.52
N ARG A 93 -2.16 -0.46 -5.41
CA ARG A 93 -1.52 -1.79 -5.43
C ARG A 93 -2.46 -2.88 -5.93
N ALA A 94 -3.74 -2.80 -5.57
CA ALA A 94 -4.76 -3.71 -6.07
C ALA A 94 -4.85 -3.63 -7.60
N GLU A 95 -4.83 -2.41 -8.16
CA GLU A 95 -4.86 -2.19 -9.61
C GLU A 95 -3.62 -2.78 -10.29
N THR A 96 -2.41 -2.48 -9.78
CA THR A 96 -1.17 -3.08 -10.32
C THR A 96 -1.25 -4.61 -10.33
N ARG A 97 -1.75 -5.22 -9.25
CA ARG A 97 -1.88 -6.67 -9.15
C ARG A 97 -2.96 -7.21 -10.09
N ALA A 98 -4.08 -6.52 -10.24
CA ALA A 98 -5.15 -6.90 -11.15
C ALA A 98 -4.66 -6.91 -12.61
N GLN A 99 -3.90 -5.89 -13.01
CA GLN A 99 -3.25 -5.82 -14.32
C GLN A 99 -2.31 -7.00 -14.56
N LEU A 100 -1.45 -7.34 -13.59
CA LEU A 100 -0.54 -8.49 -13.69
C LEU A 100 -1.29 -9.81 -13.85
N LEU A 101 -2.48 -9.92 -13.25
CA LEU A 101 -3.35 -11.10 -13.35
C LEU A 101 -4.28 -11.06 -14.56
N GLY A 102 -4.26 -9.98 -15.35
CA GLY A 102 -5.15 -9.77 -16.50
C GLY A 102 -6.63 -9.67 -16.11
N CYS A 103 -6.96 -9.38 -14.85
CA CYS A 103 -8.33 -9.23 -14.38
C CYS A 103 -8.69 -7.75 -14.24
N PRO A 104 -9.94 -7.35 -14.59
CA PRO A 104 -10.36 -5.97 -14.41
C PRO A 104 -10.65 -5.70 -12.93
N LEU A 105 -10.12 -4.59 -12.43
CA LEU A 105 -10.52 -4.01 -11.15
C LEU A 105 -11.47 -2.83 -11.38
N ARG A 106 -12.48 -2.70 -10.54
CA ARG A 106 -13.45 -1.60 -10.56
C ARG A 106 -13.67 -1.09 -9.15
N ALA A 107 -13.98 0.19 -9.00
CA ALA A 107 -14.34 0.78 -7.73
C ALA A 107 -15.82 1.21 -7.75
N VAL A 108 -16.55 0.96 -6.66
CA VAL A 108 -17.87 1.55 -6.42
C VAL A 108 -17.74 2.60 -5.34
N VAL A 109 -18.17 3.81 -5.66
CA VAL A 109 -18.17 4.95 -4.73
C VAL A 109 -19.57 5.56 -4.78
N PRO A 110 -20.45 5.35 -3.79
CA PRO A 110 -21.83 5.86 -3.80
C PRO A 110 -21.88 7.37 -3.87
N ALA A 111 -22.82 7.96 -4.62
CA ALA A 111 -22.91 9.42 -4.91
C ALA A 111 -22.60 10.33 -3.70
N LEU A 112 -23.11 9.96 -2.53
CA LEU A 112 -22.99 10.67 -1.26
C LEU A 112 -21.55 10.70 -0.70
N SER A 113 -20.66 9.80 -1.11
CA SER A 113 -19.25 9.71 -0.69
C SER A 113 -18.35 10.64 -1.53
N ALA A 114 -18.66 11.94 -1.52
CA ALA A 114 -17.99 12.95 -2.34
C ALA A 114 -16.49 13.10 -2.03
N HIS A 115 -16.09 12.88 -0.77
CA HIS A 115 -14.72 12.93 -0.29
C HIS A 115 -13.83 11.83 -0.90
N VAL A 116 -14.29 10.58 -0.95
CA VAL A 116 -13.59 9.46 -1.59
C VAL A 116 -13.42 9.73 -3.08
N ARG A 117 -14.49 10.18 -3.73
CA ARG A 117 -14.47 10.56 -5.16
C ARG A 117 -13.44 11.65 -5.44
N ARG A 118 -13.40 12.67 -4.58
CA ARG A 118 -12.43 13.78 -4.66
C ARG A 118 -11.00 13.27 -4.46
N ALA A 119 -10.75 12.41 -3.48
CA ALA A 119 -9.43 11.82 -3.25
C ALA A 119 -8.93 11.00 -4.45
N LEU A 120 -9.80 10.16 -5.04
CA LEU A 120 -9.46 9.39 -6.24
C LEU A 120 -9.21 10.29 -7.47
N HIS A 121 -9.91 11.41 -7.59
CA HIS A 121 -9.70 12.35 -8.67
C HIS A 121 -8.36 13.09 -8.53
N LEU A 122 -8.08 13.62 -7.33
CA LEU A 122 -6.86 14.40 -7.08
C LEU A 122 -5.59 13.55 -7.15
N THR A 123 -5.67 12.26 -6.82
CA THR A 123 -4.55 11.31 -6.95
C THR A 123 -4.41 10.72 -8.35
N GLY A 124 -5.35 10.99 -9.26
CA GLY A 124 -5.39 10.38 -10.58
C GLY A 124 -5.86 8.91 -10.61
N LEU A 125 -6.14 8.28 -9.45
CA LEU A 125 -6.63 6.90 -9.37
C LEU A 125 -7.95 6.69 -10.13
N ALA A 126 -8.80 7.70 -10.20
CA ALA A 126 -10.04 7.65 -10.97
C ALA A 126 -9.83 7.43 -12.49
N ARG A 127 -8.61 7.64 -13.00
CA ARG A 127 -8.23 7.36 -14.39
C ARG A 127 -7.70 5.93 -14.58
N LEU A 128 -7.21 5.31 -13.52
CA LEU A 128 -6.64 3.96 -13.54
C LEU A 128 -7.70 2.91 -13.21
N VAL A 129 -8.50 3.17 -12.17
CA VAL A 129 -9.57 2.27 -11.72
C VAL A 129 -10.91 2.89 -12.11
N PRO A 130 -11.69 2.26 -13.01
CA PRO A 130 -13.03 2.73 -13.34
C PRO A 130 -13.93 2.82 -12.10
N VAL A 131 -14.49 4.01 -11.86
CA VAL A 131 -15.34 4.31 -10.71
C VAL A 131 -16.82 4.32 -11.12
N PHE A 132 -17.65 3.61 -10.37
CA PHE A 132 -19.08 3.47 -10.60
C PHE A 132 -19.89 3.95 -9.38
N PRO A 133 -21.15 4.36 -9.58
CA PRO A 133 -22.00 4.83 -8.48
C PRO A 133 -22.52 3.69 -7.59
N ASP A 134 -22.65 2.47 -8.12
CA ASP A 134 -23.20 1.32 -7.42
C ASP A 134 -22.70 -0.01 -8.02
N VAL A 135 -22.85 -1.11 -7.27
CA VAL A 135 -22.42 -2.45 -7.67
C VAL A 135 -23.15 -2.98 -8.91
N ALA A 136 -24.42 -2.63 -9.11
CA ALA A 136 -25.17 -3.10 -10.27
C ALA A 136 -24.64 -2.47 -11.56
N SER A 137 -24.33 -1.16 -11.52
CA SER A 137 -23.65 -0.43 -12.58
C SER A 137 -22.23 -0.96 -12.82
N ALA A 138 -21.47 -1.18 -11.74
CA ALA A 138 -20.10 -1.69 -11.82
C ALA A 138 -20.01 -3.10 -12.39
N THR A 139 -20.99 -3.97 -12.15
CA THR A 139 -21.00 -5.34 -12.68
C THR A 139 -21.72 -5.45 -14.03
N GLY A 140 -22.60 -4.49 -14.36
CA GLY A 140 -23.32 -4.42 -15.63
C GLY A 140 -22.55 -3.75 -16.76
N ALA A 141 -21.59 -2.88 -16.44
CA ALA A 141 -20.80 -2.18 -17.45
C ALA A 141 -19.90 -3.14 -18.25
N PRO A 142 -19.79 -2.97 -19.58
CA PRO A 142 -18.88 -3.77 -20.40
C PRO A 142 -17.44 -3.59 -19.91
N VAL A 143 -16.67 -4.68 -19.88
CA VAL A 143 -15.25 -4.65 -19.49
C VAL A 143 -14.50 -3.87 -20.56
N PRO A 144 -13.87 -2.72 -20.24
CA PRO A 144 -13.06 -2.00 -21.20
C PRO A 144 -11.96 -2.93 -21.73
N PRO A 145 -11.60 -2.85 -23.02
CA PRO A 145 -10.39 -3.51 -23.50
C PRO A 145 -9.21 -3.03 -22.64
N ALA A 146 -8.36 -3.96 -22.19
CA ALA A 146 -7.23 -3.65 -21.34
C ALA A 146 -6.37 -2.57 -22.04
N PRO A 147 -6.00 -1.48 -21.35
CA PRO A 147 -5.11 -0.49 -21.94
C PRO A 147 -3.78 -1.19 -22.29
N ALA A 148 -3.33 -1.03 -23.53
CA ALA A 148 -2.10 -1.65 -24.06
C ALA A 148 -0.81 -1.03 -23.49
N GLY A 149 -0.91 -0.25 -22.41
CA GLY A 149 0.20 0.44 -21.78
C GLY A 149 0.25 0.13 -20.29
N ARG A 150 1.45 -0.15 -19.79
CA ARG A 150 1.76 -0.25 -18.36
C ARG A 150 1.37 1.08 -17.71
N ALA A 151 0.29 1.09 -16.92
CA ALA A 151 -0.12 2.29 -16.21
C ALA A 151 0.98 2.69 -15.22
N ASP A 152 1.52 3.89 -15.38
CA ASP A 152 2.51 4.42 -14.45
C ASP A 152 1.82 4.84 -13.15
N THR A 153 1.84 3.92 -12.18
CA THR A 153 1.32 4.14 -10.83
C THR A 153 2.25 4.99 -9.98
N ALA A 154 3.47 5.30 -10.43
CA ALA A 154 4.39 6.21 -9.73
C ALA A 154 3.78 7.61 -9.62
N HIS A 155 3.17 8.10 -10.72
CA HIS A 155 2.47 9.40 -10.73
C HIS A 155 1.34 9.50 -9.69
N VAL A 156 0.66 8.38 -9.39
CA VAL A 156 -0.37 8.34 -8.35
C VAL A 156 0.24 8.51 -6.96
N LEU A 157 1.36 7.84 -6.70
CA LEU A 157 2.09 8.00 -5.44
C LEU A 157 2.62 9.43 -5.28
N ASP A 158 3.06 10.06 -6.38
CA ASP A 158 3.50 11.45 -6.39
C ASP A 158 2.33 12.43 -6.17
N ALA A 159 1.15 12.16 -6.75
CA ALA A 159 -0.05 12.96 -6.52
C ALA A 159 -0.61 12.81 -5.10
N ILE A 160 -0.48 11.62 -4.48
CA ILE A 160 -0.76 11.41 -3.06
C ILE A 160 0.15 12.30 -2.20
N ARG A 161 1.43 12.45 -2.55
CA ARG A 161 2.34 13.38 -1.85
C ARG A 161 1.92 14.84 -2.03
N ALA A 162 1.60 15.26 -3.25
CA ALA A 162 1.19 16.63 -3.57
C ALA A 162 -0.11 17.09 -2.88
N LEU A 163 -0.96 16.17 -2.43
CA LEU A 163 -2.16 16.47 -1.64
C LEU A 163 -1.86 16.96 -0.21
N HIS A 164 -0.58 16.96 0.20
CA HIS A 164 -0.10 17.53 1.45
C HIS A 164 0.60 18.89 1.19
N PRO A 165 -0.07 20.05 1.38
CA PRO A 165 0.41 21.37 0.95
C PRO A 165 1.65 21.92 1.69
N GLY A 166 2.28 21.15 2.57
CA GLY A 166 3.62 21.45 3.11
C GLY A 166 4.75 21.34 2.06
N ASP A 167 4.45 20.81 0.88
CA ASP A 167 5.42 20.48 -0.18
C ASP A 167 5.59 21.57 -1.26
N ALA A 168 4.82 22.67 -1.21
CA ALA A 168 4.79 23.69 -2.29
C ALA A 168 6.06 24.55 -2.42
N GLY A 169 7.04 24.41 -1.52
CA GLY A 169 8.30 25.17 -1.53
C GLY A 169 9.43 24.58 -2.38
N LEU A 170 9.19 23.48 -3.10
CA LEU A 170 10.24 22.68 -3.74
C LEU A 170 10.06 22.68 -5.27
N ALA A 171 10.59 23.73 -5.91
CA ALA A 171 10.94 23.71 -7.33
C ALA A 171 12.47 23.49 -7.47
N PRO A 172 12.94 22.88 -8.58
CA PRO A 172 14.21 22.18 -8.63
C PRO A 172 15.38 23.14 -8.82
N THR A 173 16.29 23.18 -7.86
CA THR A 173 17.68 23.56 -8.12
C THR A 173 18.49 22.28 -7.98
N PRO A 174 19.21 21.78 -9.00
CA PRO A 174 19.90 20.51 -8.87
C PRO A 174 21.05 20.68 -7.87
N PRO A 175 21.01 20.02 -6.71
CA PRO A 175 22.18 19.99 -5.85
C PRO A 175 23.12 18.87 -6.33
N ALA A 176 24.40 18.98 -5.95
CA ALA A 176 25.43 17.96 -6.14
C ALA A 176 24.92 16.54 -5.80
N PRO A 177 25.51 15.47 -6.40
CA PRO A 177 25.04 14.10 -6.20
C PRO A 177 24.93 13.79 -4.71
N SER A 178 23.69 13.60 -4.26
CA SER A 178 23.40 13.26 -2.87
C SER A 178 23.86 11.83 -2.61
N GLU A 179 24.80 11.69 -1.69
CA GLU A 179 25.25 10.39 -1.22
C GLU A 179 24.33 9.92 -0.07
N LEU A 180 23.85 8.69 -0.17
CA LEU A 180 23.16 7.97 0.89
C LEU A 180 23.94 6.69 1.18
N MET A 181 24.42 6.58 2.42
CA MET A 181 25.04 5.36 2.92
C MET A 181 24.05 4.64 3.83
N ILE A 182 23.87 3.35 3.54
CA ILE A 182 23.01 2.43 4.30
C ILE A 182 23.90 1.27 4.75
N THR A 183 24.00 1.06 6.05
CA THR A 183 24.68 -0.11 6.61
C THR A 183 23.73 -0.87 7.54
N THR A 184 23.93 -2.17 7.67
CA THR A 184 23.12 -3.03 8.54
C THR A 184 24.00 -3.68 9.59
N THR A 185 23.50 -3.75 10.81
CA THR A 185 24.12 -4.47 11.92
C THR A 185 23.05 -5.24 12.68
N GLU A 186 23.38 -6.41 13.20
CA GLU A 186 22.51 -7.10 14.15
C GLU A 186 22.42 -6.29 15.45
N ALA A 187 21.24 -6.22 16.06
CA ALA A 187 21.05 -5.49 17.32
C ALA A 187 21.63 -6.23 18.55
N GLY A 188 22.10 -7.48 18.37
CA GLY A 188 22.66 -8.33 19.41
C GLY A 188 21.63 -9.09 20.25
N ASP A 189 20.33 -8.92 19.97
CA ASP A 189 19.23 -9.62 20.64
C ASP A 189 18.67 -10.83 19.86
N GLY A 190 19.25 -11.10 18.69
CA GLY A 190 18.90 -12.23 17.82
C GLY A 190 17.61 -12.06 17.00
N ASP A 191 16.92 -10.93 17.12
CA ASP A 191 15.61 -10.71 16.46
C ASP A 191 15.57 -9.40 15.67
N HIS A 192 16.31 -8.37 16.11
CA HIS A 192 16.30 -7.06 15.47
C HIS A 192 17.52 -6.81 14.59
N THR A 193 17.27 -6.20 13.43
CA THR A 193 18.30 -5.64 12.55
C THR A 193 18.27 -4.13 12.64
N VAL A 194 19.42 -3.53 12.91
CA VAL A 194 19.61 -2.07 12.91
C VAL A 194 20.10 -1.64 11.54
N VAL A 195 19.34 -0.76 10.90
CA VAL A 195 19.69 -0.12 9.62
C VAL A 195 20.17 1.30 9.94
N HIS A 196 21.44 1.58 9.69
CA HIS A 196 22.02 2.90 9.91
C HIS A 196 21.97 3.72 8.62
N LEU A 197 21.44 4.93 8.71
CA LEU A 197 21.31 5.87 7.60
C LEU A 197 22.16 7.10 7.84
N SER A 198 22.99 7.45 6.86
CA SER A 198 23.74 8.72 6.83
C SER A 198 23.80 9.28 5.42
N GLY A 199 24.00 10.59 5.30
CA GLY A 199 24.02 11.28 4.02
C GLY A 199 22.78 12.13 3.81
N VAL A 200 22.16 12.06 2.63
CA VAL A 200 20.98 12.87 2.27
C VAL A 200 19.86 12.01 1.71
N LEU A 201 18.64 12.22 2.21
CA LEU A 201 17.36 11.71 1.69
C LEU A 201 16.74 12.74 0.75
N ASP A 202 16.71 12.44 -0.55
CA ASP A 202 16.08 13.22 -1.60
C ASP A 202 15.37 12.33 -2.63
N GLU A 203 14.87 12.92 -3.71
CA GLU A 203 14.13 12.22 -4.76
C GLU A 203 14.91 11.05 -5.40
N VAL A 204 16.24 11.09 -5.37
CA VAL A 204 17.10 10.05 -5.95
C VAL A 204 17.43 8.98 -4.90
N THR A 205 17.67 9.37 -3.65
CA THR A 205 18.14 8.45 -2.61
C THR A 205 17.01 7.76 -1.84
N VAL A 206 15.82 8.36 -1.75
CA VAL A 206 14.66 7.76 -1.07
C VAL A 206 14.14 6.49 -1.77
N PRO A 207 14.07 6.41 -3.12
CA PRO A 207 13.77 5.15 -3.80
C PRO A 207 14.78 4.05 -3.47
N ARG A 208 16.08 4.36 -3.44
CA ARG A 208 17.15 3.43 -3.07
C ARG A 208 17.03 2.92 -1.63
N LEU A 209 16.64 3.80 -0.70
CA LEU A 209 16.29 3.40 0.66
C LEU A 209 15.13 2.38 0.65
N GLY A 210 14.08 2.65 -0.13
CA GLY A 210 12.93 1.77 -0.25
C GLY A 210 13.26 0.39 -0.83
N GLU A 211 14.10 0.33 -1.87
CA GLU A 211 14.60 -0.92 -2.43
C GLU A 211 15.39 -1.71 -1.39
N THR A 212 16.37 -1.07 -0.73
CA THR A 212 17.23 -1.71 0.27
C THR A 212 16.42 -2.29 1.42
N LEU A 213 15.50 -1.50 2.00
CA LEU A 213 14.63 -1.97 3.08
C LEU A 213 13.69 -3.07 2.60
N THR A 214 13.21 -3.03 1.34
CA THR A 214 12.39 -4.09 0.78
C THR A 214 13.17 -5.40 0.69
N THR A 215 14.42 -5.36 0.20
CA THR A 215 15.30 -6.54 0.14
C THR A 215 15.55 -7.14 1.52
N LEU A 216 15.74 -6.32 2.56
CA LEU A 216 15.89 -6.82 3.94
C LEU A 216 14.63 -7.56 4.41
N VAL A 217 13.44 -7.02 4.14
CA VAL A 217 12.18 -7.66 4.52
C VAL A 217 11.93 -8.95 3.73
N GLU A 218 12.26 -8.97 2.43
CA GLU A 218 12.20 -10.16 1.58
C GLU A 218 13.21 -11.23 2.02
N GLY A 219 14.34 -10.81 2.60
CA GLY A 219 15.32 -11.65 3.29
C GLY A 219 14.86 -12.18 4.66
N ASN A 220 13.56 -12.07 4.96
CA ASN A 220 12.92 -12.56 6.19
C ASN A 220 13.29 -11.79 7.46
N LEU A 221 13.83 -10.57 7.33
CA LEU A 221 14.07 -9.67 8.47
C LEU A 221 12.78 -8.90 8.80
N ARG A 222 12.19 -9.25 9.95
CA ARG A 222 10.85 -8.78 10.34
C ARG A 222 10.90 -7.63 11.35
N HIS A 223 11.98 -7.50 12.10
CA HIS A 223 12.13 -6.47 13.11
C HIS A 223 13.28 -5.53 12.74
N LEU A 224 12.93 -4.37 12.18
CA LEU A 224 13.89 -3.40 11.65
C LEU A 224 13.91 -2.15 12.54
N MET A 225 15.10 -1.70 12.93
CA MET A 225 15.33 -0.42 13.61
C MET A 225 16.11 0.50 12.68
N VAL A 226 15.50 1.54 12.14
CA VAL A 226 16.17 2.50 11.25
C VAL A 226 16.74 3.64 12.08
N ARG A 227 18.04 3.57 12.36
CA ARG A 227 18.80 4.63 13.05
C ARG A 227 19.26 5.66 12.03
N MET A 228 18.80 6.89 12.21
CA MET A 228 19.19 8.01 11.36
C MET A 228 20.29 8.80 12.06
N HIS A 229 21.40 9.05 11.37
CA HIS A 229 22.45 9.90 11.90
C HIS A 229 21.90 11.33 12.08
N GLU A 230 22.35 12.05 13.12
CA GLU A 230 21.86 13.40 13.46
C GLU A 230 22.01 14.39 12.30
N ARG A 231 23.07 14.22 11.51
CA ARG A 231 23.37 15.03 10.32
C ARG A 231 22.70 14.56 9.03
N LEU A 232 21.76 13.60 9.09
CA LEU A 232 21.04 13.12 7.90
C LEU A 232 20.23 14.28 7.30
N GLY A 233 20.60 14.70 6.09
CA GLY A 233 19.86 15.74 5.37
C GLY A 233 18.55 15.17 4.84
N ILE A 234 17.41 15.82 5.12
CA ILE A 234 16.10 15.43 4.57
C ILE A 234 15.62 16.53 3.64
N ARG A 235 15.54 16.23 2.34
CA ARG A 235 15.15 17.14 1.26
C ARG A 235 13.83 16.78 0.59
N CYS A 236 13.41 15.51 0.66
CA CYS A 236 12.07 15.07 0.29
C CYS A 236 11.45 14.25 1.43
N ASP A 237 10.14 14.02 1.38
CA ASP A 237 9.42 13.23 2.40
C ASP A 237 9.71 11.71 2.26
N PRO A 238 10.40 11.08 3.23
CA PRO A 238 10.66 9.65 3.18
C PRO A 238 9.49 8.81 3.72
N LEU A 239 8.45 9.43 4.32
CA LEU A 239 7.37 8.71 5.00
C LEU A 239 6.62 7.72 4.12
N PRO A 240 6.28 7.99 2.85
CA PRO A 240 5.59 7.01 2.02
C PRO A 240 6.36 5.69 1.89
N ILE A 241 7.70 5.77 1.79
CA ILE A 241 8.58 4.60 1.74
C ILE A 241 8.63 3.92 3.11
N LEU A 242 8.87 4.68 4.18
CA LEU A 242 8.96 4.14 5.55
C LEU A 242 7.66 3.46 5.99
N LEU A 243 6.51 4.05 5.66
CA LEU A 243 5.18 3.45 5.86
C LEU A 243 5.02 2.18 5.03
N GLY A 244 5.41 2.22 3.75
CA GLY A 244 5.38 1.05 2.87
C GLY A 244 6.17 -0.15 3.44
N ILE A 245 7.35 0.11 4.00
CA ILE A 245 8.18 -0.90 4.67
C ILE A 245 7.56 -1.34 5.99
N ARG A 246 7.12 -0.39 6.83
CA ARG A 246 6.44 -0.67 8.10
C ARG A 246 5.25 -1.60 7.92
N TRP A 247 4.47 -1.41 6.87
CA TRP A 247 3.32 -2.27 6.55
C TRP A 247 3.74 -3.64 6.03
N ARG A 248 4.85 -3.72 5.28
CA ARG A 248 5.39 -5.00 4.82
C ARG A 248 5.87 -5.86 5.99
N VAL A 249 6.62 -5.28 6.92
CA VAL A 249 7.03 -6.02 8.15
C VAL A 249 5.83 -6.35 9.03
N ALA A 250 4.83 -5.47 9.13
CA ALA A 250 3.61 -5.73 9.91
C ALA A 250 2.86 -6.98 9.43
N ALA A 251 2.80 -7.18 8.10
CA ALA A 251 2.12 -8.30 7.48
C ALA A 251 2.72 -9.65 7.92
N GLU A 252 4.00 -9.66 8.27
CA GLU A 252 4.75 -10.84 8.72
C GLU A 252 4.88 -10.93 10.26
N GLY A 253 4.13 -10.10 11.00
CA GLY A 253 4.18 -10.02 12.47
C GLY A 253 5.33 -9.19 13.03
N GLY A 254 6.06 -8.49 12.15
CA GLY A 254 7.23 -7.69 12.46
C GLY A 254 6.93 -6.22 12.79
N CYS A 255 8.01 -5.45 13.02
CA CYS A 255 7.97 -4.03 13.36
C CYS A 255 9.03 -3.24 12.61
N LEU A 256 8.74 -1.96 12.35
CA LEU A 256 9.72 -0.97 11.93
C LEU A 256 9.76 0.11 13.00
N ALA A 257 10.90 0.28 13.66
CA ALA A 257 11.13 1.35 14.61
C ALA A 257 12.05 2.42 14.01
N LEU A 258 11.78 3.68 14.35
CA LEU A 258 12.62 4.82 13.96
C LEU A 258 13.24 5.44 15.22
N PRO A 259 14.23 4.78 15.86
CA PRO A 259 14.92 5.37 17.01
C PRO A 259 15.66 6.65 16.62
N ALA A 260 15.58 7.66 17.50
CA ALA A 260 16.30 8.93 17.35
C ALA A 260 16.04 9.66 16.01
N LEU A 261 14.77 9.90 15.69
CA LEU A 261 14.35 10.66 14.50
C LEU A 261 14.99 12.06 14.45
N PRO A 262 15.48 12.52 13.28
CA PRO A 262 15.83 13.92 13.06
C PRO A 262 14.61 14.82 13.30
N ALA A 263 14.82 16.01 13.87
CA ALA A 263 13.74 16.92 14.28
C ALA A 263 12.71 17.18 13.17
N ARG A 264 13.19 17.44 11.95
CA ARG A 264 12.33 17.67 10.78
C ARG A 264 11.42 16.48 10.46
N LEU A 265 11.91 15.24 10.59
CA LEU A 265 11.08 14.06 10.33
C LEU A 265 10.12 13.78 11.49
N ARG A 266 10.54 14.07 12.71
CA ARG A 266 9.69 13.99 13.90
C ARG A 266 8.50 14.95 13.79
N GLU A 267 8.74 16.20 13.40
CA GLU A 267 7.68 17.19 13.17
C GLU A 267 6.65 16.74 12.13
N ILE A 268 7.10 16.14 11.02
CA ILE A 268 6.19 15.61 10.00
C ILE A 268 5.40 14.43 10.58
N ILE A 269 6.06 13.46 11.24
CA ILE A 269 5.39 12.30 11.86
C ILE A 269 4.35 12.72 12.90
N ASP A 270 4.67 13.69 13.75
CA ASP A 270 3.78 14.18 14.80
C ASP A 270 2.58 14.93 14.21
N ARG A 271 2.82 15.78 13.20
CA ARG A 271 1.76 16.49 12.48
C ARG A 271 0.78 15.54 11.82
N GLU A 272 1.26 14.45 11.24
CA GLU A 272 0.42 13.44 10.59
C GLU A 272 -0.17 12.42 11.59
N GLY A 273 0.10 12.55 12.89
CA GLY A 273 -0.40 11.63 13.93
C GLY A 273 0.16 10.22 13.83
N LEU A 274 1.34 10.06 13.23
CA LEU A 274 1.96 8.77 12.92
C LEU A 274 2.96 8.29 13.97
N GLY A 275 3.14 9.01 15.09
CA GLY A 275 4.15 8.68 16.11
C GLY A 275 4.07 7.23 16.59
N SER A 276 2.87 6.73 16.89
CA SER A 276 2.67 5.35 17.35
C SER A 276 2.90 4.28 16.28
N VAL A 277 3.02 4.67 15.01
CA VAL A 277 3.25 3.73 13.89
C VAL A 277 4.68 3.19 13.91
N PHE A 278 5.64 3.97 14.41
CA PHE A 278 7.07 3.70 14.33
C PHE A 278 7.75 3.40 15.68
N THR A 279 6.96 3.10 16.73
CA THR A 279 7.47 2.79 18.08
C THR A 279 7.56 1.29 18.36
N GLY A 280 7.06 0.44 17.46
CA GLY A 280 6.65 -0.94 17.76
C GLY A 280 7.72 -2.01 17.90
N CYS A 281 9.01 -1.68 17.91
CA CYS A 281 10.03 -2.66 18.30
C CYS A 281 10.35 -2.41 19.76
N ARG A 282 10.15 -3.40 20.65
CA ARG A 282 10.46 -3.25 22.08
C ARG A 282 11.85 -2.62 22.19
N SER A 283 11.90 -1.41 22.75
CA SER A 283 13.12 -0.62 22.74
C SER A 283 14.19 -1.36 23.53
N ILE A 284 15.41 -1.44 23.00
CA ILE A 284 16.59 -1.90 23.74
C ILE A 284 16.86 -0.97 24.94
N GLU A 285 16.39 0.28 24.87
CA GLU A 285 16.51 1.30 25.92
C GLU A 285 15.71 0.94 27.18
N ASP A 286 14.55 0.27 27.07
CA ASP A 286 13.80 -0.23 28.25
C ASP A 286 14.59 -1.29 29.05
N ARG A 287 15.57 -1.97 28.43
CA ARG A 287 16.44 -2.93 29.14
C ARG A 287 17.72 -2.30 29.68
N LEU A 288 18.27 -1.29 29.02
CA LEU A 288 19.47 -0.61 29.50
C LEU A 288 19.18 0.32 30.70
N LEU A 289 17.95 0.84 30.80
CA LEU A 289 17.51 1.64 31.96
C LEU A 289 16.91 0.79 33.10
N GLY A 290 16.51 -0.46 32.84
CA GLY A 290 16.01 -1.40 33.85
C GLY A 290 17.08 -2.28 34.53
N GLY A 291 18.35 -2.16 34.13
CA GLY A 291 19.48 -2.93 34.66
C GLY A 291 20.32 -2.20 35.72
N ALA A 292 19.92 -1.00 36.12
CA ALA A 292 20.63 -0.19 37.12
C ALA A 292 19.70 0.17 38.28
N GLU A 293 19.34 -0.82 39.08
CA GLU A 293 19.02 -0.59 40.49
C GLU A 293 20.18 -1.17 41.33
N PRO A 294 21.03 -0.33 41.95
CA PRO A 294 22.05 -0.79 42.87
C PRO A 294 21.55 -0.81 44.32
N ALA A 295 22.00 -1.84 45.03
CA ALA A 295 21.99 -2.11 46.48
C ALA A 295 20.69 -2.68 47.07
#